data_AF-A0A1Q3EPG6-F1
#
_entry.id   AF-A0A1Q3EPG6-F1
#
_cell.length_a   1.000
_cell.length_b   1.000
_cell.length_c   1.000
_cell.angle_alpha   90.00
_cell.angle_beta   90.00
_cell.angle_gamma   90.00
#
_symmetry.space_group_name_H-M   'P 1'
#
loop_
_entity.id
_entity.type
_entity.pdbx_description
1 polymer ?
#
loop_
_entity_poly.entity_id
_entity_poly.type
_entity_poly.pdbx_seq_one_letter_code
_entity_poly.pdbx_strand_id
1 'polypeptide(L)'
;MIDVLGGRAVLMSQDYPKSESRPERGGFAPWSHRYSGHQFGTWAGQLGDGRAVSILATSHPSKSNDVYELQLKGAGRTPYSRSADGLAVLRSSIREYLGSEAIAALGIPTTRSLSLISLSSVEVRRERMETACVFTHGHSMAFFGGGQQKPHWESLRILGEWVSKKVLRLDLQEGQPWGKELVLEVTRRNAKMVAGWQAYGWMHGVMNTVCKSSKSFAILYPCICHCLSVSILGLTVDYGPFAFMDVFDPAHICNHTDDGGRYAYKYQPTMIMFALRALLNSLAPLIGAEMESGKAVSSDWASSASNEKIDEWRQHATSAIKDEMETVFQEICSTENGALMRKRLGLRRSLPTDESRFIQPLLTMMDNHRLDFHRTFRLLSFFKPPSSDNDNAKFIQQLLDNVSPIDRQMVNMDSARKEWDEWLARFKGRIEEDQMFCKDDAGNVASAVSLDDAYELRVKEAKKTNPRFVLRQWVLEEIIKRVESDPEKGKRQLAKVMHMACSPFEAWGAEWEEMSEDGNGEGLSVEEKEERRYCDIGEGSMLGFQCSCSS
;
A
#
# COMPACT_ATOMS: atom_id res chain seq x y z
N MET A 1 -11.83 32.04 6.87
CA MET A 1 -11.82 30.57 7.03
C MET A 1 -13.13 29.97 6.51
N ILE A 2 -14.32 30.37 6.99
CA ILE A 2 -15.61 29.86 6.47
C ILE A 2 -15.78 30.02 4.94
N ASP A 3 -15.36 31.15 4.34
CA ASP A 3 -15.43 31.32 2.88
C ASP A 3 -14.41 30.47 2.10
N VAL A 4 -13.29 30.11 2.73
CA VAL A 4 -12.29 29.17 2.18
C VAL A 4 -12.79 27.73 2.31
N LEU A 5 -13.27 27.34 3.49
CA LEU A 5 -13.86 26.02 3.76
C LEU A 5 -15.18 25.80 2.99
N GLY A 6 -15.87 26.88 2.64
CA GLY A 6 -17.11 26.89 1.85
C GLY A 6 -16.91 27.00 0.34
N GLY A 7 -15.65 27.01 -0.15
CA GLY A 7 -15.32 27.06 -1.57
C GLY A 7 -15.65 28.39 -2.28
N ARG A 8 -15.93 29.46 -1.53
CA ARG A 8 -16.25 30.81 -2.04
C ARG A 8 -15.01 31.69 -2.23
N ALA A 9 -13.87 31.31 -1.64
CA ALA A 9 -12.59 31.99 -1.77
C ALA A 9 -11.43 30.98 -1.79
N VAL A 10 -10.39 31.25 -2.58
CA VAL A 10 -9.10 30.54 -2.52
C VAL A 10 -8.19 31.30 -1.55
N LEU A 11 -7.41 30.60 -0.70
CA LEU A 11 -6.40 31.29 0.12
C LEU A 11 -5.38 31.90 -0.84
N MET A 12 -5.43 33.20 -1.07
CA MET A 12 -4.29 33.95 -1.60
C MET A 12 -3.79 34.85 -0.49
N SER A 13 -2.57 34.61 -0.01
CA SER A 13 -1.91 35.60 0.85
C SER A 13 -1.33 36.70 -0.04
N GLN A 14 -2.07 37.81 -0.19
CA GLN A 14 -1.51 39.02 -0.82
C GLN A 14 -0.53 39.77 0.12
N ASP A 15 -0.61 39.52 1.43
CA ASP A 15 0.12 40.27 2.47
C ASP A 15 1.26 39.47 3.11
N TYR A 16 2.23 39.00 2.31
CA TYR A 16 3.52 38.61 2.89
C TYR A 16 4.37 39.88 3.06
N PRO A 17 4.70 40.33 4.29
CA PRO A 17 5.52 41.53 4.46
C PRO A 17 6.88 41.32 3.80
N LYS A 18 7.29 42.30 2.97
CA LYS A 18 8.63 42.37 2.39
C LYS A 18 9.65 42.48 3.51
N SER A 19 10.23 41.36 3.93
CA SER A 19 11.37 41.32 4.84
C SER A 19 12.65 41.25 4.00
N GLU A 20 13.57 42.21 4.18
CA GLU A 20 14.86 42.27 3.46
C GLU A 20 15.73 41.01 3.60
N SER A 21 15.40 40.11 4.53
CA SER A 21 16.14 38.88 4.84
C SER A 21 15.62 37.60 4.18
N ARG A 22 14.52 37.62 3.40
CA ARG A 22 14.01 36.43 2.69
C ARG A 22 13.60 36.76 1.24
N PRO A 23 14.08 36.00 0.24
CA PRO A 23 13.72 36.25 -1.16
C PRO A 23 12.21 36.04 -1.35
N GLU A 24 11.64 36.86 -2.22
CA GLU A 24 10.21 36.97 -2.57
C GLU A 24 9.51 35.60 -2.65
N ARG A 25 8.76 35.22 -1.61
CA ARG A 25 7.75 34.17 -1.74
C ARG A 25 6.44 34.84 -2.14
N GLY A 26 6.10 34.76 -3.43
CA GLY A 26 4.78 35.13 -3.93
C GLY A 26 3.67 34.40 -3.16
N GLY A 27 2.48 34.98 -3.11
CA GLY A 27 1.33 34.40 -2.40
C GLY A 27 1.08 32.94 -2.79
N PHE A 28 0.73 32.10 -1.81
CA PHE A 28 0.32 30.72 -2.07
C PHE A 28 -1.10 30.73 -2.66
N ALA A 29 -1.35 29.89 -3.67
CA ALA A 29 -2.67 29.67 -4.24
C ALA A 29 -2.98 28.16 -4.16
N PRO A 30 -3.78 27.71 -3.17
CA PRO A 30 -4.19 26.32 -3.09
C PRO A 30 -4.98 25.87 -4.31
N TRP A 31 -4.89 24.59 -4.62
CA TRP A 31 -5.60 23.98 -5.73
C TRP A 31 -6.22 22.65 -5.32
N SER A 32 -7.16 22.21 -6.15
CA SER A 32 -7.79 20.90 -6.07
C SER A 32 -7.70 20.29 -7.46
N HIS A 33 -7.32 19.03 -7.59
CA HIS A 33 -7.21 18.35 -8.87
C HIS A 33 -8.57 17.88 -9.36
N ARG A 34 -8.81 18.12 -10.66
CA ARG A 34 -9.91 17.47 -11.39
C ARG A 34 -9.43 16.10 -11.86
N TYR A 35 -10.26 15.08 -11.72
CA TYR A 35 -10.02 13.77 -12.34
C TYR A 35 -11.33 13.03 -12.63
N SER A 36 -11.26 11.81 -13.19
CA SER A 36 -12.41 10.93 -13.43
C SER A 36 -12.01 9.49 -13.17
N GLY A 37 -12.97 8.59 -12.95
CA GLY A 37 -12.65 7.18 -12.71
C GLY A 37 -13.88 6.27 -12.82
N HIS A 38 -13.66 4.97 -12.75
CA HIS A 38 -14.73 4.00 -12.53
C HIS A 38 -14.71 3.58 -11.06
N GLN A 39 -15.89 3.44 -10.48
CA GLN A 39 -16.08 2.90 -9.14
C GLN A 39 -16.74 1.54 -9.29
N PHE A 40 -16.16 0.50 -8.68
CA PHE A 40 -16.63 -0.89 -8.78
C PHE A 40 -16.88 -1.36 -10.23
N GLY A 41 -16.04 -0.91 -11.17
CA GLY A 41 -16.14 -1.27 -12.59
C GLY A 41 -17.18 -0.50 -13.42
N THR A 42 -17.85 0.51 -12.84
CA THR A 42 -18.80 1.38 -13.55
C THR A 42 -18.26 2.81 -13.67
N TRP A 43 -18.40 3.46 -14.83
CA TRP A 43 -17.96 4.84 -15.03
C TRP A 43 -18.70 5.80 -14.11
N ALA A 44 -17.97 6.45 -13.20
CA ALA A 44 -18.54 7.37 -12.21
C ALA A 44 -18.58 8.83 -12.70
N GLY A 45 -18.07 9.08 -13.90
CA GLY A 45 -17.99 10.40 -14.49
C GLY A 45 -16.93 11.30 -13.87
N GLN A 46 -17.18 12.61 -13.87
CA GLN A 46 -16.25 13.57 -13.27
C GLN A 46 -16.17 13.40 -11.75
N LEU A 47 -14.94 13.27 -11.29
CA LEU A 47 -14.51 13.24 -9.90
C LEU A 47 -13.46 14.35 -9.70
N GLY A 48 -12.63 14.23 -8.69
CA GLY A 48 -11.61 15.20 -8.35
C GLY A 48 -11.39 15.16 -6.85
N ASP A 49 -10.52 16.03 -6.39
CA ASP A 49 -10.26 16.27 -4.98
C ASP A 49 -11.51 16.87 -4.33
N GLY A 50 -12.52 16.04 -4.05
CA GLY A 50 -13.82 16.47 -3.55
C GLY A 50 -13.83 16.83 -2.07
N ARG A 51 -12.75 16.49 -1.35
CA ARG A 51 -12.53 16.78 0.07
C ARG A 51 -11.05 16.96 0.39
N ALA A 52 -10.25 17.26 -0.63
CA ALA A 52 -8.82 17.44 -0.50
C ALA A 52 -8.42 18.77 -1.15
N VAL A 53 -7.47 19.48 -0.55
CA VAL A 53 -6.97 20.75 -1.07
C VAL A 53 -5.46 20.77 -0.90
N SER A 54 -4.75 20.93 -1.99
CA SER A 54 -3.29 21.09 -2.00
C SER A 54 -2.93 22.54 -1.73
N ILE A 55 -2.07 22.77 -0.75
CA ILE A 55 -1.76 24.13 -0.26
C ILE A 55 -0.34 24.58 -0.63
N LEU A 56 0.57 23.63 -0.86
CA LEU A 56 1.98 23.90 -1.11
C LEU A 56 2.62 22.73 -1.85
N ALA A 57 3.48 23.01 -2.82
CA ALA A 57 4.47 22.08 -3.32
C ALA A 57 5.86 22.64 -3.02
N THR A 58 6.72 21.87 -2.34
CA THR A 58 8.07 22.29 -1.96
C THR A 58 9.08 21.20 -2.28
N SER A 59 10.25 21.58 -2.79
CA SER A 59 11.36 20.63 -2.97
C SER A 59 11.90 20.12 -1.65
N HIS A 60 12.40 18.89 -1.63
CA HIS A 60 13.12 18.31 -0.51
C HIS A 60 14.40 19.12 -0.25
N PRO A 61 14.71 19.47 1.02
CA PRO A 61 15.86 20.31 1.35
C PRO A 61 17.21 19.82 0.79
N SER A 62 17.49 18.51 0.89
CA SER A 62 18.72 17.89 0.36
C SER A 62 18.58 17.17 -0.99
N LYS A 63 17.37 17.06 -1.55
CA LYS A 63 17.10 16.35 -2.81
C LYS A 63 16.24 17.24 -3.68
N SER A 64 16.84 18.28 -4.26
CA SER A 64 16.12 19.35 -4.97
C SER A 64 15.10 18.88 -6.02
N ASN A 65 15.30 17.69 -6.60
CA ASN A 65 14.40 17.08 -7.57
C ASN A 65 13.16 16.40 -6.96
N ASP A 66 13.20 16.02 -5.68
CA ASP A 66 12.05 15.44 -4.97
C ASP A 66 11.13 16.56 -4.52
N VAL A 67 9.87 16.54 -4.93
CA VAL A 67 8.88 17.57 -4.59
C VAL A 67 7.84 16.97 -3.65
N TYR A 68 7.58 17.63 -2.54
CA TYR A 68 6.50 17.30 -1.61
C TYR A 68 5.32 18.24 -1.82
N GLU A 69 4.20 17.67 -2.22
CA GLU A 69 2.90 18.33 -2.19
C GLU A 69 2.26 18.10 -0.82
N LEU A 70 1.88 19.18 -0.15
CA LEU A 70 1.11 19.17 1.08
C LEU A 70 -0.37 19.29 0.72
N GLN A 71 -1.12 18.22 0.99
CA GLN A 71 -2.54 18.13 0.75
C GLN A 71 -3.31 17.99 2.06
N LEU A 72 -4.36 18.79 2.21
CA LEU A 72 -5.25 18.80 3.36
C LEU A 72 -6.55 18.05 3.00
N LYS A 73 -6.75 16.88 3.59
CA LYS A 73 -7.97 16.09 3.47
C LYS A 73 -8.95 16.49 4.59
N GLY A 74 -10.21 16.72 4.24
CA GLY A 74 -11.25 17.21 5.15
C GLY A 74 -11.27 18.73 5.34
N ALA A 75 -10.55 19.48 4.50
CA ALA A 75 -10.44 20.93 4.58
C ALA A 75 -11.66 21.69 4.01
N GLY A 76 -12.76 21.02 3.69
CA GLY A 76 -13.99 21.64 3.20
C GLY A 76 -14.27 21.38 1.72
N ARG A 77 -15.26 22.08 1.19
CA ARG A 77 -15.78 21.83 -0.15
C ARG A 77 -14.87 22.40 -1.23
N THR A 78 -14.79 21.67 -2.32
CA THR A 78 -14.13 22.05 -3.57
C THR A 78 -15.15 22.03 -4.71
N PRO A 79 -14.80 22.55 -5.90
CA PRO A 79 -15.63 22.38 -7.10
C PRO A 79 -15.93 20.90 -7.44
N TYR A 80 -15.20 19.95 -6.86
CA TYR A 80 -15.32 18.52 -7.12
C TYR A 80 -16.04 17.75 -6.01
N SER A 81 -16.54 18.42 -4.94
CA SER A 81 -17.26 17.75 -3.84
C SER A 81 -18.59 17.12 -4.26
N ARG A 82 -19.11 17.43 -5.46
CA ARG A 82 -20.44 17.01 -5.91
C ARG A 82 -21.50 17.38 -4.84
N SER A 83 -22.27 16.41 -4.38
CA SER A 83 -23.27 16.55 -3.31
C SER A 83 -22.72 16.35 -1.90
N ALA A 84 -21.42 16.03 -1.73
CA ALA A 84 -20.81 15.78 -0.43
C ALA A 84 -20.38 17.08 0.27
N ASP A 85 -20.12 16.95 1.58
CA ASP A 85 -19.77 18.06 2.48
C ASP A 85 -18.30 18.50 2.42
N GLY A 86 -17.42 17.72 1.78
CA GLY A 86 -15.99 18.02 1.67
C GLY A 86 -15.22 17.84 2.99
N LEU A 87 -15.84 17.27 4.01
CA LEU A 87 -15.24 17.03 5.31
C LEU A 87 -14.74 15.59 5.44
N ALA A 88 -13.79 15.36 6.34
CA ALA A 88 -13.35 14.04 6.78
C ALA A 88 -13.65 13.90 8.26
N VAL A 89 -13.93 12.67 8.70
CA VAL A 89 -14.22 12.36 10.11
C VAL A 89 -12.98 11.84 10.83
N LEU A 90 -12.89 12.09 12.14
CA LEU A 90 -11.76 11.72 12.99
C LEU A 90 -11.35 10.24 12.84
N ARG A 91 -12.32 9.32 12.87
CA ARG A 91 -12.12 7.88 12.66
C ARG A 91 -11.37 7.58 11.36
N SER A 92 -11.85 8.10 10.22
CA SER A 92 -11.22 7.90 8.91
C SER A 92 -9.80 8.48 8.85
N SER A 93 -9.62 9.66 9.45
CA SER A 93 -8.33 10.35 9.45
C SER A 93 -7.29 9.68 10.33
N ILE A 94 -7.67 9.10 11.47
CA ILE A 94 -6.76 8.30 12.32
C ILE A 94 -6.30 7.04 11.57
N ARG A 95 -7.22 6.36 10.87
CA ARG A 95 -6.88 5.16 10.08
C ARG A 95 -5.85 5.48 9.01
N GLU A 96 -6.06 6.54 8.25
CA GLU A 96 -5.11 6.97 7.21
C GLU A 96 -3.79 7.46 7.81
N TYR A 97 -3.84 8.21 8.91
CA TYR A 97 -2.66 8.68 9.65
C TYR A 97 -1.76 7.52 10.07
N LEU A 98 -2.30 6.50 10.73
CA LEU A 98 -1.54 5.33 11.17
C LEU A 98 -1.18 4.38 10.01
N GLY A 99 -2.12 4.14 9.10
CA GLY A 99 -1.96 3.21 7.99
C GLY A 99 -0.86 3.61 7.01
N SER A 100 -0.71 4.91 6.74
CA SER A 100 0.35 5.41 5.85
C SER A 100 1.74 5.17 6.42
N GLU A 101 1.94 5.40 7.72
CA GLU A 101 3.25 5.18 8.34
C GLU A 101 3.56 3.70 8.55
N ALA A 102 2.54 2.88 8.86
CA ALA A 102 2.72 1.43 8.96
C ALA A 102 3.22 0.83 7.64
N ILE A 103 2.63 1.22 6.51
CA ILE A 103 3.04 0.75 5.17
C ILE A 103 4.43 1.29 4.80
N ALA A 104 4.72 2.54 5.14
CA ALA A 104 6.04 3.14 4.92
C ALA A 104 7.13 2.38 5.71
N ALA A 105 6.86 2.01 6.96
CA ALA A 105 7.79 1.28 7.81
C ALA A 105 8.08 -0.15 7.29
N LEU A 106 7.12 -0.78 6.61
CA LEU A 106 7.31 -2.07 5.92
C LEU A 106 8.15 -1.94 4.63
N GLY A 107 8.52 -0.72 4.23
CA GLY A 107 9.28 -0.45 3.00
C GLY A 107 8.42 -0.51 1.73
N ILE A 108 7.09 -0.50 1.87
CA ILE A 108 6.17 -0.47 0.74
C ILE A 108 5.94 1.00 0.35
N PRO A 109 6.03 1.37 -0.94
CA PRO A 109 5.84 2.76 -1.35
C PRO A 109 4.43 3.26 -1.03
N THR A 110 4.33 4.45 -0.43
CA THR A 110 3.07 5.05 0.03
C THR A 110 3.13 6.57 0.21
N THR A 111 1.96 7.22 0.28
CA THR A 111 1.83 8.58 0.82
C THR A 111 2.25 8.64 2.28
N ARG A 112 2.66 9.81 2.76
CA ARG A 112 3.08 10.01 4.14
C ARG A 112 2.11 10.88 4.89
N SER A 113 1.93 10.61 6.17
CA SER A 113 1.17 11.47 7.07
C SER A 113 2.06 12.56 7.66
N LEU A 114 1.49 13.74 7.89
CA LEU A 114 2.19 14.84 8.54
C LEU A 114 1.49 15.26 9.83
N SER A 115 0.18 15.51 9.78
CA SER A 115 -0.55 15.99 10.96
C SER A 115 -2.02 15.61 10.92
N LEU A 116 -2.59 15.49 12.12
CA LEU A 116 -3.99 15.24 12.38
C LEU A 116 -4.54 16.37 13.27
N ILE A 117 -5.55 17.09 12.79
CA ILE A 117 -6.19 18.20 13.52
C ILE A 117 -7.66 17.87 13.74
N SER A 118 -8.01 17.51 14.97
CA SER A 118 -9.40 17.26 15.37
C SER A 118 -10.17 18.58 15.46
N LEU A 119 -11.38 18.60 14.90
CA LEU A 119 -12.33 19.71 14.97
C LEU A 119 -13.57 19.26 15.74
N SER A 120 -13.43 19.05 17.05
CA SER A 120 -14.47 18.49 17.92
C SER A 120 -15.79 19.29 17.94
N SER A 121 -15.75 20.58 17.61
CA SER A 121 -16.93 21.44 17.54
C SER A 121 -17.71 21.34 16.22
N VAL A 122 -17.17 20.63 15.21
CA VAL A 122 -17.79 20.50 13.89
C VAL A 122 -18.33 19.08 13.76
N GLU A 123 -19.65 18.96 13.80
CA GLU A 123 -20.34 17.69 13.63
C GLU A 123 -20.52 17.35 12.15
N VAL A 124 -20.31 16.07 11.82
CA VAL A 124 -20.40 15.52 10.47
C VAL A 124 -21.31 14.30 10.50
N ARG A 125 -22.28 14.27 9.60
CA ARG A 125 -23.23 13.16 9.51
C ARG A 125 -22.71 12.09 8.54
N ARG A 126 -22.51 10.87 9.05
CA ARG A 126 -22.26 9.63 8.29
C ARG A 126 -23.36 8.62 8.65
N GLU A 127 -23.03 7.35 8.90
CA GLU A 127 -23.98 6.40 9.50
C GLU A 127 -24.34 6.82 10.94
N ARG A 128 -23.39 7.44 11.63
CA ARG A 128 -23.58 8.09 12.94
C ARG A 128 -23.15 9.56 12.86
N MET A 129 -23.45 10.32 13.90
CA MET A 129 -22.84 11.64 14.09
C MET A 129 -21.40 11.46 14.53
N GLU A 130 -20.47 12.05 13.78
CA GLU A 130 -19.02 11.99 14.03
C GLU A 130 -18.44 13.41 14.06
N THR A 131 -17.20 13.56 14.54
CA THR A 131 -16.50 14.84 14.58
C THR A 131 -15.59 15.01 13.36
N ALA A 132 -15.53 16.24 12.84
CA ALA A 132 -14.66 16.54 11.71
C ALA A 132 -13.18 16.48 12.09
N CYS A 133 -12.34 16.22 11.10
CA CYS A 133 -10.89 16.21 11.23
C CYS A 133 -10.25 16.70 9.93
N VAL A 134 -9.16 17.46 10.06
CA VAL A 134 -8.28 17.81 8.94
C VAL A 134 -7.02 16.96 9.04
N PHE A 135 -6.80 16.15 8.01
CA PHE A 135 -5.62 15.31 7.87
C PHE A 135 -4.68 15.92 6.82
N THR A 136 -3.41 16.05 7.17
CA THR A 136 -2.37 16.51 6.24
C THR A 136 -1.50 15.34 5.83
N HIS A 137 -1.39 15.12 4.52
CA HIS A 137 -0.46 14.15 3.94
C HIS A 137 0.49 14.83 2.96
N GLY A 138 1.65 14.18 2.78
CA GLY A 138 2.74 14.67 1.95
C GLY A 138 3.32 13.58 1.06
N HIS A 139 3.39 13.84 -0.25
CA HIS A 139 4.32 13.17 -1.19
C HIS A 139 4.38 13.96 -2.50
N SER A 140 5.24 13.58 -3.43
CA SER A 140 5.15 13.99 -4.84
C SER A 140 3.86 13.44 -5.46
N MET A 141 2.70 13.96 -5.08
CA MET A 141 1.46 13.56 -5.70
C MET A 141 1.41 14.21 -7.08
N ALA A 142 1.21 13.37 -8.08
CA ALA A 142 0.97 13.79 -9.44
C ALA A 142 -0.25 12.98 -9.86
N PHE A 143 -1.36 13.69 -10.00
CA PHE A 143 -2.63 13.10 -10.39
C PHE A 143 -2.81 13.28 -11.90
N PHE A 144 -3.13 12.21 -12.63
CA PHE A 144 -3.70 12.32 -13.98
C PHE A 144 -5.20 12.54 -13.87
N GLY A 145 -5.74 13.56 -14.55
CA GLY A 145 -7.18 13.77 -14.52
C GLY A 145 -7.73 14.68 -15.62
N GLY A 146 -8.18 14.06 -16.71
CA GLY A 146 -9.13 14.65 -17.65
C GLY A 146 -10.57 14.31 -17.22
N GLY A 147 -11.43 15.32 -17.08
CA GLY A 147 -12.86 15.17 -16.79
C GLY A 147 -13.67 14.68 -18.01
N GLN A 148 -14.92 14.25 -17.80
CA GLN A 148 -15.97 13.98 -18.82
C GLN A 148 -16.21 15.16 -19.80
N GLN A 149 -15.25 15.43 -20.67
CA GLN A 149 -15.38 16.28 -21.83
C GLN A 149 -14.80 15.54 -23.03
N LYS A 150 -14.99 16.12 -24.22
CA LYS A 150 -14.30 15.66 -25.41
C LYS A 150 -12.81 15.48 -25.09
N PRO A 151 -12.16 14.45 -25.66
CA PRO A 151 -10.75 14.18 -25.41
C PRO A 151 -9.94 15.46 -25.67
N HIS A 152 -9.28 15.97 -24.65
CA HIS A 152 -8.37 17.11 -24.81
C HIS A 152 -6.95 16.57 -25.03
N TRP A 153 -6.70 16.10 -26.25
CA TRP A 153 -5.47 15.43 -26.66
C TRP A 153 -4.20 16.22 -26.36
N GLU A 154 -4.31 17.55 -26.45
CA GLU A 154 -3.20 18.45 -26.15
C GLU A 154 -2.89 18.51 -24.66
N SER A 155 -3.92 18.53 -23.79
CA SER A 155 -3.70 18.44 -22.34
C SER A 155 -3.12 17.08 -21.95
N LEU A 156 -3.52 16.02 -22.64
CA LEU A 156 -2.95 14.68 -22.46
C LEU A 156 -1.45 14.69 -22.79
N ARG A 157 -1.06 15.28 -23.91
CA ARG A 157 0.35 15.42 -24.31
C ARG A 157 1.15 16.21 -23.27
N ILE A 158 0.69 17.42 -22.93
CA ILE A 158 1.38 18.32 -21.98
C ILE A 158 1.56 17.62 -20.63
N LEU A 159 0.50 17.01 -20.10
CA LEU A 159 0.54 16.34 -18.81
C LEU A 159 1.42 15.08 -18.86
N GLY A 160 1.34 14.29 -19.92
CA GLY A 160 2.15 13.09 -20.09
C GLY A 160 3.65 13.38 -20.25
N GLU A 161 4.01 14.45 -20.96
CA GLU A 161 5.40 14.94 -21.05
C GLU A 161 5.91 15.41 -19.69
N TRP A 162 5.09 16.17 -18.96
CA TRP A 162 5.44 16.62 -17.61
C TRP A 162 5.63 15.45 -16.65
N VAL A 163 4.72 14.47 -16.66
CA VAL A 163 4.83 13.26 -15.83
C VAL A 163 6.09 12.46 -16.20
N SER A 164 6.32 12.22 -17.49
CA SER A 164 7.49 11.49 -17.98
C SER A 164 8.79 12.15 -17.50
N LYS A 165 8.91 13.47 -17.65
CA LYS A 165 10.14 14.23 -17.35
C LYS A 165 10.35 14.53 -15.87
N LYS A 166 9.30 14.97 -15.16
CA LYS A 166 9.42 15.50 -13.79
C LYS A 166 9.03 14.51 -12.70
N VAL A 167 8.06 13.63 -12.98
CA VAL A 167 7.51 12.70 -11.98
C VAL A 167 8.18 11.34 -12.06
N LEU A 168 8.16 10.72 -13.23
CA LEU A 168 8.79 9.42 -13.48
C LEU A 168 10.29 9.53 -13.71
N ARG A 169 10.74 10.69 -14.23
CA ARG A 169 12.14 10.99 -14.54
C ARG A 169 12.74 9.98 -15.51
N LEU A 170 11.99 9.68 -16.57
CA LEU A 170 12.43 8.80 -17.63
C LEU A 170 13.65 9.41 -18.34
N ASP A 171 14.65 8.57 -18.62
CA ASP A 171 15.83 8.97 -19.39
C ASP A 171 15.48 8.99 -20.89
N LEU A 172 14.94 10.13 -21.33
CA LEU A 172 14.45 10.33 -22.68
C LEU A 172 15.15 11.51 -23.35
N GLN A 173 15.60 11.31 -24.58
CA GLN A 173 16.13 12.38 -25.40
C GLN A 173 15.00 13.28 -25.95
N GLU A 174 15.33 14.50 -26.32
CA GLU A 174 14.35 15.42 -26.90
C GLU A 174 13.81 14.87 -28.23
N GLY A 175 12.49 14.83 -28.37
CA GLY A 175 11.80 14.28 -29.54
C GLY A 175 11.64 12.75 -29.54
N GLN A 176 12.16 12.04 -28.54
CA GLN A 176 11.96 10.60 -28.40
C GLN A 176 10.52 10.27 -27.92
N PRO A 177 9.86 9.23 -28.49
CA PRO A 177 8.58 8.74 -27.98
C PRO A 177 8.63 8.42 -26.47
N TRP A 178 7.63 8.86 -25.72
CA TRP A 178 7.61 8.70 -24.26
C TRP A 178 6.44 7.84 -23.77
N GLY A 179 5.37 7.70 -24.56
CA GLY A 179 4.13 7.10 -24.10
C GLY A 179 4.28 5.62 -23.70
N LYS A 180 5.03 4.84 -24.49
CA LYS A 180 5.32 3.42 -24.18
C LYS A 180 6.12 3.28 -22.88
N GLU A 181 7.21 4.03 -22.74
CA GLU A 181 8.10 3.92 -21.58
C GLU A 181 7.41 4.39 -20.30
N LEU A 182 6.54 5.41 -20.38
CA LEU A 182 5.68 5.81 -19.26
C LEU A 182 4.80 4.66 -18.77
N VAL A 183 4.10 3.95 -19.67
CA VAL A 183 3.23 2.83 -19.30
C VAL A 183 4.03 1.70 -18.65
N LEU A 184 5.18 1.35 -19.22
CA LEU A 184 6.04 0.30 -18.67
C LEU A 184 6.59 0.69 -17.30
N GLU A 185 7.08 1.91 -17.11
CA GLU A 185 7.61 2.35 -15.81
C GLU A 185 6.54 2.37 -14.72
N VAL A 186 5.34 2.86 -15.03
CA VAL A 186 4.20 2.81 -14.10
C VAL A 186 3.85 1.36 -13.75
N THR A 187 3.95 0.45 -14.73
CA THR A 187 3.74 -0.99 -14.53
C THR A 187 4.78 -1.59 -13.58
N ARG A 188 6.07 -1.29 -13.77
CA ARG A 188 7.16 -1.77 -12.91
C ARG A 188 6.96 -1.33 -11.45
N ARG A 189 6.61 -0.06 -11.23
CA ARG A 189 6.38 0.49 -9.88
C ARG A 189 5.17 -0.14 -9.20
N ASN A 190 4.06 -0.30 -9.93
CA ASN A 190 2.85 -0.90 -9.37
C ASN A 190 3.01 -2.41 -9.11
N ALA A 191 3.78 -3.13 -9.92
CA ALA A 191 4.14 -4.53 -9.67
C ALA A 191 4.92 -4.70 -8.36
N LYS A 192 5.89 -3.82 -8.09
CA LYS A 192 6.64 -3.81 -6.82
C LYS A 192 5.76 -3.50 -5.61
N MET A 193 4.89 -2.49 -5.74
CA MET A 193 3.97 -2.10 -4.69
C MET A 193 3.03 -3.26 -4.29
N VAL A 194 2.36 -3.87 -5.27
CA VAL A 194 1.41 -4.95 -4.99
C VAL A 194 2.11 -6.23 -4.53
N ALA A 195 3.33 -6.51 -4.98
CA ALA A 195 4.15 -7.58 -4.43
C ALA A 195 4.42 -7.37 -2.92
N GLY A 196 4.70 -6.12 -2.52
CA GLY A 196 4.78 -5.74 -1.11
C GLY A 196 3.47 -5.97 -0.36
N TRP A 197 2.32 -5.63 -0.96
CA TRP A 197 1.02 -5.89 -0.35
C TRP A 197 0.76 -7.36 -0.10
N GLN A 198 1.05 -8.22 -1.09
CA GLN A 198 0.90 -9.67 -0.95
C GLN A 198 1.88 -10.21 0.11
N ALA A 199 3.16 -9.87 0.01
CA ALA A 199 4.16 -10.40 0.93
C ALA A 199 3.91 -10.04 2.40
N TYR A 200 3.21 -8.94 2.69
CA TYR A 200 2.87 -8.50 4.05
C TYR A 200 1.37 -8.54 4.36
N GLY A 201 0.55 -9.23 3.57
CA GLY A 201 -0.87 -9.42 3.91
C GLY A 201 -1.69 -8.13 3.97
N TRP A 202 -1.24 -7.07 3.28
CA TRP A 202 -1.98 -5.82 3.22
C TRP A 202 -3.14 -5.93 2.24
N MET A 203 -4.31 -5.45 2.63
CA MET A 203 -5.51 -5.42 1.80
C MET A 203 -6.05 -4.00 1.71
N HIS A 204 -6.15 -3.47 0.49
CA HIS A 204 -6.59 -2.09 0.27
C HIS A 204 -8.11 -1.90 0.41
N GLY A 205 -8.91 -2.89 0.00
CA GLY A 205 -10.38 -2.89 0.10
C GLY A 205 -11.14 -2.02 -0.92
N VAL A 206 -10.48 -1.05 -1.56
CA VAL A 206 -11.06 -0.21 -2.61
C VAL A 206 -9.99 0.07 -3.65
N MET A 207 -9.92 -0.74 -4.72
CA MET A 207 -9.06 -0.45 -5.87
C MET A 207 -9.90 0.05 -7.04
N ASN A 208 -10.43 1.28 -6.91
CA ASN A 208 -11.33 1.85 -7.91
C ASN A 208 -10.54 2.31 -9.14
N THR A 209 -10.80 1.67 -10.29
CA THR A 209 -10.12 1.93 -11.56
C THR A 209 -11.06 1.69 -12.76
N VAL A 210 -10.84 2.41 -13.87
CA VAL A 210 -11.50 2.27 -15.19
C VAL A 210 -11.21 0.87 -15.76
N CYS A 211 -12.07 0.07 -16.45
CA CYS A 211 -12.99 0.29 -17.57
C CYS A 211 -14.04 -0.84 -17.73
N LYS A 212 -15.26 -0.57 -18.24
CA LYS A 212 -16.11 -1.59 -18.89
C LYS A 212 -15.84 -1.63 -20.40
N SER A 213 -15.42 -2.81 -20.89
CA SER A 213 -15.39 -3.18 -22.32
C SER A 213 -16.83 -3.37 -22.84
N SER A 214 -17.59 -2.31 -23.03
CA SER A 214 -18.71 -2.33 -23.98
C SER A 214 -18.32 -1.50 -25.19
N LYS A 215 -18.29 -2.18 -26.35
CA LYS A 215 -17.93 -1.64 -27.67
C LYS A 215 -18.62 -0.32 -28.04
N SER A 216 -19.71 0.05 -27.35
CA SER A 216 -20.49 1.26 -27.60
C SER A 216 -20.12 2.48 -26.76
N PHE A 217 -19.33 2.35 -25.68
CA PHE A 217 -19.07 3.49 -24.75
C PHE A 217 -17.63 4.03 -24.80
N ALA A 218 -16.67 3.21 -25.21
CA ALA A 218 -15.27 3.64 -25.40
C ALA A 218 -15.10 4.65 -26.57
N ILE A 219 -16.09 4.72 -27.47
CA ILE A 219 -16.08 5.56 -28.68
C ILE A 219 -16.32 7.05 -28.36
N LEU A 220 -17.01 7.37 -27.25
CA LEU A 220 -17.42 8.76 -26.99
C LEU A 220 -16.53 9.56 -26.03
N TYR A 221 -15.66 8.92 -25.22
CA TYR A 221 -14.91 9.63 -24.17
C TYR A 221 -13.50 9.09 -23.93
N PRO A 222 -12.52 9.36 -24.81
CA PRO A 222 -11.11 9.16 -24.50
C PRO A 222 -10.67 10.23 -23.50
N CYS A 223 -10.45 9.85 -22.25
CA CYS A 223 -9.82 10.72 -21.27
C CYS A 223 -8.73 9.92 -20.59
N ILE A 224 -7.64 10.56 -20.20
CA ILE A 224 -6.76 10.00 -19.19
C ILE A 224 -7.56 9.99 -17.90
N CYS A 225 -8.10 8.83 -17.59
CA CYS A 225 -8.94 8.62 -16.45
C CYS A 225 -8.07 8.10 -15.31
N HIS A 226 -8.15 8.79 -14.19
CA HIS A 226 -7.49 8.42 -12.97
C HIS A 226 -7.96 7.04 -12.51
N CYS A 227 -7.01 6.29 -11.98
CA CYS A 227 -7.27 5.16 -11.12
C CYS A 227 -7.24 5.73 -9.70
N LEU A 228 -8.41 5.91 -9.09
CA LEU A 228 -8.62 6.58 -7.79
C LEU A 228 -7.80 5.98 -6.64
N SER A 229 -7.26 4.77 -6.84
CA SER A 229 -6.51 4.00 -5.87
C SER A 229 -5.19 3.43 -6.42
N VAL A 230 -4.75 3.85 -7.62
CA VAL A 230 -3.50 3.37 -8.25
C VAL A 230 -2.67 4.57 -8.70
N SER A 231 -1.62 4.85 -7.94
CA SER A 231 -0.70 5.95 -8.22
C SER A 231 0.21 5.63 -9.40
N ILE A 232 0.50 6.63 -10.23
CA ILE A 232 1.49 6.58 -11.32
C ILE A 232 2.88 6.22 -10.75
N LEU A 233 3.16 6.70 -9.54
CA LEU A 233 4.40 6.43 -8.84
C LEU A 233 4.44 5.04 -8.20
N GLY A 234 3.35 4.26 -8.26
CA GLY A 234 3.21 2.99 -7.56
C GLY A 234 3.20 3.16 -6.04
N LEU A 235 2.57 4.24 -5.55
CA LEU A 235 2.35 4.48 -4.12
C LEU A 235 0.99 3.93 -3.68
N THR A 236 0.96 3.35 -2.49
CA THR A 236 -0.28 3.11 -1.74
C THR A 236 -0.91 4.46 -1.39
N VAL A 237 -2.19 4.64 -1.71
CA VAL A 237 -2.95 5.90 -1.58
C VAL A 237 -4.35 5.62 -1.06
N ASP A 238 -5.03 6.65 -0.55
CA ASP A 238 -6.45 6.62 -0.17
C ASP A 238 -6.84 5.47 0.78
N TYR A 239 -6.38 5.59 2.02
CA TYR A 239 -6.62 4.64 3.09
C TYR A 239 -8.07 4.72 3.60
N GLY A 240 -8.94 3.86 3.07
CA GLY A 240 -10.33 3.72 3.53
C GLY A 240 -10.53 2.45 4.37
N PRO A 241 -11.24 1.44 3.83
CA PRO A 241 -11.52 0.18 4.52
C PRO A 241 -10.35 -0.81 4.36
N PHE A 242 -9.11 -0.36 4.58
CA PHE A 242 -7.97 -1.27 4.52
C PHE A 242 -7.95 -2.22 5.72
N ALA A 243 -7.29 -3.35 5.54
CA ALA A 243 -6.93 -4.24 6.64
C ALA A 243 -5.54 -4.85 6.45
N PHE A 244 -4.91 -5.21 7.57
CA PHE A 244 -3.82 -6.18 7.57
C PHE A 244 -4.40 -7.56 7.82
N MET A 245 -3.82 -8.58 7.22
CA MET A 245 -4.30 -9.94 7.36
C MET A 245 -4.05 -10.46 8.77
N ASP A 246 -5.12 -10.77 9.50
CA ASP A 246 -5.00 -11.41 10.80
C ASP A 246 -4.71 -12.90 10.63
N VAL A 247 -5.75 -13.66 10.30
CA VAL A 247 -5.65 -15.08 9.94
C VAL A 247 -5.45 -15.19 8.45
N PHE A 248 -4.57 -16.07 8.01
CA PHE A 248 -4.34 -16.25 6.58
C PHE A 248 -5.61 -16.79 5.89
N ASP A 249 -6.19 -15.96 5.03
CA ASP A 249 -7.32 -16.30 4.17
C ASP A 249 -7.11 -15.62 2.80
N PRO A 250 -6.84 -16.39 1.72
CA PRO A 250 -6.63 -15.81 0.40
C PRO A 250 -7.89 -15.14 -0.16
N ALA A 251 -9.07 -15.53 0.30
CA ALA A 251 -10.36 -14.99 -0.13
C ALA A 251 -10.84 -13.82 0.75
N HIS A 252 -10.04 -13.37 1.72
CA HIS A 252 -10.42 -12.33 2.66
C HIS A 252 -10.86 -11.03 1.97
N ILE A 253 -12.00 -10.50 2.42
CA ILE A 253 -12.57 -9.22 1.97
C ILE A 253 -12.58 -8.27 3.16
N CYS A 254 -11.83 -7.17 3.07
CA CYS A 254 -11.74 -6.18 4.16
C CYS A 254 -12.78 -5.05 4.07
N ASN A 255 -13.45 -4.89 2.94
CA ASN A 255 -14.44 -3.86 2.71
C ASN A 255 -15.87 -4.43 2.75
N HIS A 256 -16.67 -3.95 3.70
CA HIS A 256 -18.06 -4.40 3.88
C HIS A 256 -18.98 -4.03 2.71
N THR A 257 -18.60 -3.09 1.83
CA THR A 257 -19.38 -2.76 0.63
C THR A 257 -18.96 -3.57 -0.61
N ASP A 258 -17.99 -4.47 -0.49
CA ASP A 258 -17.52 -5.31 -1.60
C ASP A 258 -18.18 -6.69 -1.53
N ASP A 259 -19.50 -6.72 -1.69
CA ASP A 259 -20.31 -7.96 -1.65
C ASP A 259 -19.84 -9.01 -2.67
N GLY A 260 -19.25 -8.57 -3.78
CA GLY A 260 -18.74 -9.44 -4.84
C GLY A 260 -17.30 -9.92 -4.65
N GLY A 261 -16.61 -9.48 -3.59
CA GLY A 261 -15.22 -9.82 -3.31
C GLY A 261 -14.26 -9.41 -4.44
N ARG A 262 -14.57 -8.33 -5.16
CA ARG A 262 -13.75 -7.82 -6.28
C ARG A 262 -12.34 -7.46 -5.83
N TYR A 263 -12.21 -6.99 -4.59
CA TYR A 263 -10.99 -6.49 -3.99
C TYR A 263 -10.43 -7.42 -2.91
N ALA A 264 -10.85 -8.69 -2.90
CA ALA A 264 -10.31 -9.70 -2.00
C ALA A 264 -8.79 -9.83 -2.15
N TYR A 265 -8.11 -10.28 -1.10
CA TYR A 265 -6.65 -10.32 -1.02
C TYR A 265 -5.97 -10.95 -2.26
N LYS A 266 -6.42 -12.13 -2.70
CA LYS A 266 -5.88 -12.84 -3.88
C LYS A 266 -6.09 -12.11 -5.22
N TYR A 267 -7.07 -11.21 -5.30
CA TYR A 267 -7.43 -10.51 -6.54
C TYR A 267 -6.73 -9.15 -6.68
N GLN A 268 -6.02 -8.66 -5.65
CA GLN A 268 -5.33 -7.37 -5.71
C GLN A 268 -4.36 -7.25 -6.91
N PRO A 269 -3.49 -8.24 -7.21
CA PRO A 269 -2.61 -8.17 -8.40
C PRO A 269 -3.40 -8.06 -9.71
N THR A 270 -4.47 -8.84 -9.85
CA THR A 270 -5.36 -8.80 -11.02
C THR A 270 -6.06 -7.46 -11.17
N MET A 271 -6.44 -6.83 -10.05
CA MET A 271 -7.10 -5.52 -10.05
C MET A 271 -6.14 -4.38 -10.38
N ILE A 272 -4.87 -4.47 -9.96
CA ILE A 272 -3.82 -3.55 -10.41
C ILE A 272 -3.55 -3.74 -11.92
N MET A 273 -3.47 -4.97 -12.41
CA MET A 273 -3.33 -5.22 -13.86
C MET A 273 -4.49 -4.62 -14.66
N PHE A 274 -5.72 -4.76 -14.16
CA PHE A 274 -6.89 -4.14 -14.76
C PHE A 274 -6.77 -2.61 -14.83
N ALA A 275 -6.23 -1.98 -13.79
CA ALA A 275 -5.93 -0.54 -13.76
C ALA A 275 -4.89 -0.14 -14.82
N LEU A 276 -3.81 -0.90 -14.93
CA LEU A 276 -2.72 -0.64 -15.88
C LEU A 276 -3.19 -0.77 -17.33
N ARG A 277 -4.05 -1.76 -17.63
CA ARG A 277 -4.70 -1.87 -18.95
C ARG A 277 -5.57 -0.65 -19.27
N ALA A 278 -6.22 -0.05 -18.28
CA ALA A 278 -6.99 1.18 -18.49
C ALA A 278 -6.11 2.40 -18.73
N LEU A 279 -4.99 2.51 -18.01
CA LEU A 279 -3.96 3.52 -18.29
C LEU A 279 -3.44 3.38 -19.73
N LEU A 280 -3.07 2.17 -20.14
CA LEU A 280 -2.65 1.87 -21.52
C LEU A 280 -3.71 2.31 -22.53
N ASN A 281 -4.97 1.91 -22.35
CA ASN A 281 -6.05 2.29 -23.26
C ASN A 281 -6.25 3.81 -23.39
N SER A 282 -5.98 4.56 -22.31
CA SER A 282 -6.08 6.03 -22.33
C SER A 282 -4.95 6.71 -23.11
N LEU A 283 -3.75 6.12 -23.08
CA LEU A 283 -2.55 6.60 -23.76
C LEU A 283 -2.38 6.01 -25.17
N ALA A 284 -3.07 4.91 -25.48
CA ALA A 284 -2.92 4.16 -26.71
C ALA A 284 -3.08 5.00 -27.99
N PRO A 285 -4.03 5.95 -28.10
CA PRO A 285 -4.09 6.81 -29.29
C PRO A 285 -2.83 7.66 -29.50
N LEU A 286 -2.26 8.19 -28.41
CA LEU A 286 -1.03 8.98 -28.46
C LEU A 286 0.16 8.08 -28.82
N ILE A 287 0.25 6.92 -28.19
CA ILE A 287 1.33 5.96 -28.46
C ILE A 287 1.26 5.47 -29.91
N GLY A 288 0.07 5.22 -30.46
CA GLY A 288 -0.09 4.82 -31.85
C GLY A 288 0.38 5.89 -32.83
N ALA A 289 0.14 7.17 -32.52
CA ALA A 289 0.66 8.29 -33.30
C ALA A 289 2.19 8.43 -33.17
N GLU A 290 2.76 8.22 -31.98
CA GLU A 290 4.22 8.17 -31.80
C GLU A 290 4.85 6.99 -32.55
N MET A 291 4.20 5.83 -32.60
CA MET A 291 4.67 4.65 -33.32
C MET A 291 4.66 4.87 -34.84
N GLU A 292 3.64 5.55 -35.38
CA GLU A 292 3.57 5.86 -36.81
C GLU A 292 4.59 6.92 -37.23
N SER A 293 4.78 7.96 -36.41
CA SER A 293 5.70 9.06 -36.71
C SER A 293 7.17 8.76 -36.33
N GLY A 294 7.40 7.79 -35.45
CA GLY A 294 8.71 7.45 -34.88
C GLY A 294 9.26 8.48 -33.91
N LYS A 295 8.47 9.48 -33.50
CA LYS A 295 8.88 10.61 -32.66
C LYS A 295 7.79 10.94 -31.63
N ALA A 296 8.13 11.72 -30.60
CA ALA A 296 7.14 12.29 -29.70
C ALA A 296 6.11 13.13 -30.50
N VAL A 297 4.84 13.03 -30.13
CA VAL A 297 3.77 13.82 -30.75
C VAL A 297 3.99 15.33 -30.54
N SER A 298 3.70 16.14 -31.56
CA SER A 298 3.79 17.60 -31.48
C SER A 298 2.52 18.24 -30.91
N SER A 299 2.53 19.55 -30.71
CA SER A 299 1.30 20.33 -30.49
C SER A 299 0.28 19.99 -31.58
N ASP A 300 -0.98 19.86 -31.17
CA ASP A 300 -2.13 19.67 -32.07
C ASP A 300 -2.08 18.39 -32.92
N TRP A 301 -1.30 17.38 -32.49
CA TRP A 301 -1.12 16.10 -33.19
C TRP A 301 -2.42 15.38 -33.58
N ALA A 302 -3.48 15.57 -32.81
CA ALA A 302 -4.79 14.95 -33.04
C ALA A 302 -5.82 15.89 -33.69
N SER A 303 -5.47 17.16 -33.96
CA SER A 303 -6.41 18.17 -34.43
C SER A 303 -6.97 17.89 -35.83
N SER A 304 -6.15 17.29 -36.71
CA SER A 304 -6.51 16.91 -38.08
C SER A 304 -6.85 15.42 -38.23
N ALA A 305 -6.79 14.64 -37.15
CA ALA A 305 -7.03 13.21 -37.19
C ALA A 305 -8.54 12.91 -37.14
N SER A 306 -9.02 12.01 -38.01
CA SER A 306 -10.39 11.52 -37.91
C SER A 306 -10.56 10.57 -36.72
N ASN A 307 -11.79 10.36 -36.27
CA ASN A 307 -12.05 9.41 -35.18
C ASN A 307 -11.62 7.99 -35.53
N GLU A 308 -11.75 7.60 -36.81
CA GLU A 308 -11.31 6.30 -37.31
C GLU A 308 -9.79 6.15 -37.20
N LYS A 309 -9.03 7.20 -37.52
CA LYS A 309 -7.56 7.19 -37.39
C LYS A 309 -7.12 7.11 -35.92
N ILE A 310 -7.82 7.81 -35.03
CA ILE A 310 -7.57 7.72 -33.58
C ILE A 310 -7.83 6.31 -33.05
N ASP A 311 -8.88 5.65 -33.55
CA ASP A 311 -9.19 4.27 -33.18
C ASP A 311 -8.20 3.26 -33.77
N GLU A 312 -7.72 3.48 -34.99
CA GLU A 312 -6.62 2.72 -35.59
C GLU A 312 -5.36 2.80 -34.73
N TRP A 313 -4.94 4.02 -34.35
CA TRP A 313 -3.81 4.23 -33.44
C TRP A 313 -4.00 3.50 -32.11
N ARG A 314 -5.20 3.59 -31.52
CA ARG A 314 -5.53 2.92 -30.27
C ARG A 314 -5.36 1.40 -30.41
N GLN A 315 -5.94 0.80 -31.43
CA GLN A 315 -5.90 -0.65 -31.63
C GLN A 315 -4.46 -1.14 -31.88
N HIS A 316 -3.70 -0.41 -32.70
CA HIS A 316 -2.31 -0.73 -33.00
C HIS A 316 -1.45 -0.68 -31.72
N ALA A 317 -1.51 0.41 -30.96
CA ALA A 317 -0.74 0.57 -29.72
C ALA A 317 -1.13 -0.42 -28.63
N THR A 318 -2.43 -0.63 -28.41
CA THR A 318 -2.89 -1.62 -27.42
C THR A 318 -2.42 -3.02 -27.78
N SER A 319 -2.51 -3.42 -29.05
CA SER A 319 -2.07 -4.75 -29.50
C SER A 319 -0.55 -4.92 -29.39
N ALA A 320 0.22 -3.86 -29.63
CA ALA A 320 1.68 -3.90 -29.58
C ALA A 320 2.25 -3.96 -28.15
N ILE A 321 1.58 -3.35 -27.17
CA ILE A 321 2.15 -3.11 -25.82
C ILE A 321 1.54 -3.99 -24.74
N LYS A 322 0.28 -4.43 -24.91
CA LYS A 322 -0.46 -5.12 -23.85
C LYS A 322 0.26 -6.36 -23.33
N ASP A 323 0.74 -7.24 -24.22
CA ASP A 323 1.34 -8.51 -23.82
C ASP A 323 2.73 -8.29 -23.15
N GLU A 324 3.50 -7.31 -23.63
CA GLU A 324 4.76 -6.88 -23.01
C GLU A 324 4.51 -6.32 -21.60
N MET A 325 3.54 -5.42 -21.46
CA MET A 325 3.15 -4.84 -20.16
C MET A 325 2.71 -5.92 -19.17
N GLU A 326 1.90 -6.88 -19.62
CA GLU A 326 1.42 -8.00 -18.80
C GLU A 326 2.57 -8.91 -18.33
N THR A 327 3.50 -9.21 -19.24
CA THR A 327 4.69 -10.02 -18.95
C THR A 327 5.57 -9.31 -17.92
N VAL A 328 5.92 -8.04 -18.16
CA VAL A 328 6.73 -7.21 -17.26
C VAL A 328 6.11 -7.15 -15.85
N PHE A 329 4.79 -6.97 -15.77
CA PHE A 329 4.10 -6.97 -14.48
C PHE A 329 4.22 -8.31 -13.75
N GLN A 330 3.93 -9.42 -14.44
CA GLN A 330 3.96 -10.76 -13.84
C GLN A 330 5.36 -11.14 -13.36
N GLU A 331 6.39 -10.87 -14.18
CA GLU A 331 7.78 -11.18 -13.85
C GLU A 331 8.26 -10.40 -12.63
N ILE A 332 8.02 -9.08 -12.60
CA ILE A 332 8.44 -8.22 -11.48
C ILE A 332 7.64 -8.58 -10.23
N CYS A 333 6.31 -8.70 -10.34
CA CYS A 333 5.46 -9.00 -9.20
C CYS A 333 5.83 -10.34 -8.56
N SER A 334 6.05 -11.38 -9.37
CA SER A 334 6.44 -12.71 -8.90
C SER A 334 7.83 -12.71 -8.27
N THR A 335 8.80 -12.05 -8.91
CA THR A 335 10.18 -11.97 -8.45
C THR A 335 10.29 -11.22 -7.13
N GLU A 336 9.64 -10.05 -7.02
CA GLU A 336 9.64 -9.21 -5.82
C GLU A 336 8.89 -9.89 -4.68
N ASN A 337 7.72 -10.49 -4.95
CA ASN A 337 6.97 -11.23 -3.93
C ASN A 337 7.79 -12.42 -3.40
N GLY A 338 8.37 -13.23 -4.29
CA GLY A 338 9.24 -14.33 -3.90
C GLY A 338 10.47 -13.86 -3.11
N ALA A 339 11.09 -12.75 -3.52
CA ALA A 339 12.23 -12.17 -2.81
C ALA A 339 11.85 -11.75 -1.38
N LEU A 340 10.73 -11.07 -1.21
CA LEU A 340 10.21 -10.69 0.10
C LEU A 340 9.86 -11.91 0.96
N MET A 341 9.17 -12.91 0.40
CA MET A 341 8.81 -14.13 1.13
C MET A 341 10.04 -14.93 1.59
N ARG A 342 11.08 -15.04 0.76
CA ARG A 342 12.37 -15.64 1.17
C ARG A 342 13.04 -14.84 2.28
N LYS A 343 13.01 -13.51 2.18
CA LYS A 343 13.54 -12.61 3.21
C LYS A 343 12.77 -12.75 4.53
N ARG A 344 11.46 -13.00 4.48
CA ARG A 344 10.63 -13.32 5.66
C ARG A 344 10.98 -14.70 6.25
N LEU A 345 11.40 -15.66 5.44
CA LEU A 345 11.93 -16.95 5.94
C LEU A 345 13.38 -16.86 6.46
N GLY A 346 14.05 -15.72 6.28
CA GLY A 346 15.46 -15.54 6.64
C GLY A 346 16.43 -16.24 5.69
N LEU A 347 16.01 -16.53 4.45
CA LEU A 347 16.86 -17.13 3.41
C LEU A 347 17.61 -16.02 2.66
N ARG A 348 18.94 -16.15 2.58
CA ARG A 348 19.84 -15.18 1.92
C ARG A 348 19.97 -15.45 0.44
N ARG A 349 19.96 -16.72 0.01
CA ARG A 349 20.02 -17.08 -1.41
C ARG A 349 18.63 -17.34 -1.96
N SER A 350 18.42 -16.91 -3.20
CA SER A 350 17.20 -17.21 -3.94
C SER A 350 17.38 -18.48 -4.75
N LEU A 351 16.68 -19.56 -4.38
CA LEU A 351 16.58 -20.75 -5.21
C LEU A 351 15.20 -20.79 -5.91
N PRO A 352 15.13 -21.18 -7.20
CA PRO A 352 13.85 -21.29 -7.91
C PRO A 352 12.87 -22.26 -7.24
N THR A 353 13.38 -23.28 -6.55
CA THR A 353 12.56 -24.29 -5.87
C THR A 353 12.01 -23.81 -4.52
N ASP A 354 12.43 -22.66 -4.00
CA ASP A 354 11.97 -22.16 -2.69
C ASP A 354 10.46 -21.89 -2.65
N GLU A 355 9.91 -21.45 -3.79
CA GLU A 355 8.49 -21.15 -3.94
C GLU A 355 7.64 -22.41 -3.72
N SER A 356 7.89 -23.47 -4.49
CA SER A 356 7.10 -24.71 -4.46
C SER A 356 7.43 -25.61 -3.26
N ARG A 357 8.64 -25.54 -2.72
CA ARG A 357 9.07 -26.40 -1.60
C ARG A 357 8.76 -25.82 -0.23
N PHE A 358 8.75 -24.50 -0.08
CA PHE A 358 8.63 -23.85 1.24
C PHE A 358 7.51 -22.83 1.31
N ILE A 359 7.46 -21.86 0.39
CA ILE A 359 6.53 -20.73 0.48
C ILE A 359 5.08 -21.18 0.26
N GLN A 360 4.78 -21.85 -0.86
CA GLN A 360 3.41 -22.31 -1.15
C GLN A 360 2.91 -23.34 -0.12
N PRO A 361 3.69 -24.37 0.27
CA PRO A 361 3.26 -25.28 1.32
C PRO A 361 2.99 -24.58 2.66
N LEU A 362 3.80 -23.59 3.04
CA LEU A 362 3.59 -22.82 4.26
C LEU A 362 2.26 -22.05 4.20
N LEU A 363 2.00 -21.33 3.09
CA LEU A 363 0.74 -20.60 2.92
C LEU A 363 -0.48 -21.55 2.93
N THR A 364 -0.37 -22.73 2.31
CA THR A 364 -1.41 -23.75 2.35
C THR A 364 -1.65 -24.25 3.77
N MET A 365 -0.59 -24.51 4.54
CA MET A 365 -0.73 -24.89 5.95
C MET A 365 -1.37 -23.77 6.78
N MET A 366 -1.04 -22.51 6.51
CA MET A 366 -1.63 -21.37 7.20
C MET A 366 -3.13 -21.22 6.89
N ASP A 367 -3.55 -21.50 5.65
CA ASP A 367 -4.97 -21.51 5.26
C ASP A 367 -5.71 -22.69 5.92
N ASN A 368 -5.16 -23.90 5.80
CA ASN A 368 -5.76 -25.14 6.33
C ASN A 368 -5.94 -25.09 7.85
N HIS A 369 -4.94 -24.56 8.56
CA HIS A 369 -4.92 -24.54 10.03
C HIS A 369 -5.32 -23.19 10.61
N ARG A 370 -5.78 -22.24 9.78
CA ARG A 370 -6.24 -20.90 10.21
C ARG A 370 -5.25 -20.19 11.13
N LEU A 371 -4.00 -20.15 10.69
CA LEU A 371 -2.90 -19.56 11.46
C LEU A 371 -2.83 -18.04 11.28
N ASP A 372 -2.42 -17.35 12.35
CA ASP A 372 -2.08 -15.93 12.27
C ASP A 372 -0.97 -15.68 11.23
N PHE A 373 -1.23 -14.77 10.29
CA PHE A 373 -0.35 -14.53 9.17
C PHE A 373 1.01 -14.00 9.61
N HIS A 374 1.04 -12.97 10.46
CA HIS A 374 2.27 -12.28 10.81
C HIS A 374 3.06 -12.98 11.91
N ARG A 375 2.37 -13.48 12.94
CA ARG A 375 2.97 -14.17 14.09
C ARG A 375 3.62 -15.48 13.67
N THR A 376 3.04 -16.20 12.71
CA THR A 376 3.67 -17.41 12.16
C THR A 376 5.05 -17.10 11.57
N PHE A 377 5.17 -16.10 10.70
CA PHE A 377 6.48 -15.69 10.17
C PHE A 377 7.42 -15.14 11.25
N ARG A 378 6.90 -14.40 12.24
CA ARG A 378 7.71 -13.89 13.35
C ARG A 378 8.25 -15.01 14.22
N LEU A 379 7.46 -16.02 14.57
CA LEU A 379 7.94 -17.19 15.32
C LEU A 379 8.97 -18.00 14.52
N LEU A 380 8.73 -18.20 13.21
CA LEU A 380 9.69 -18.87 12.33
C LEU A 380 11.07 -18.17 12.25
N SER A 381 11.13 -16.87 12.58
CA SER A 381 12.41 -16.16 12.69
C SER A 381 13.30 -16.71 13.82
N PHE A 382 12.70 -17.26 14.89
CA PHE A 382 13.39 -17.87 16.03
C PHE A 382 13.69 -19.36 15.85
N PHE A 383 13.20 -19.97 14.77
CA PHE A 383 13.45 -21.39 14.53
C PHE A 383 14.95 -21.68 14.43
N LYS A 384 15.42 -22.55 15.32
CA LYS A 384 16.74 -23.19 15.27
C LYS A 384 16.50 -24.71 15.24
N PRO A 385 17.38 -25.49 14.59
CA PRO A 385 17.30 -26.93 14.64
C PRO A 385 17.22 -27.40 16.09
N PRO A 386 16.15 -28.12 16.47
CA PRO A 386 15.96 -28.53 17.84
C PRO A 386 17.03 -29.54 18.25
N SER A 387 17.50 -29.46 19.50
CA SER A 387 18.49 -30.38 20.06
C SER A 387 17.87 -31.73 20.47
N SER A 388 16.55 -31.77 20.64
CA SER A 388 15.77 -32.97 20.94
C SER A 388 14.38 -32.94 20.29
N ASP A 389 13.74 -34.10 20.15
CA ASP A 389 12.36 -34.19 19.66
C ASP A 389 11.37 -33.41 20.55
N ASN A 390 11.67 -33.30 21.84
CA ASN A 390 10.87 -32.52 22.79
C ASN A 390 10.93 -31.01 22.50
N ASP A 391 12.10 -30.49 22.14
CA ASP A 391 12.26 -29.08 21.76
C ASP A 391 11.52 -28.77 20.45
N ASN A 392 11.54 -29.71 19.51
CA ASN A 392 10.76 -29.60 18.27
C ASN A 392 9.26 -29.56 18.58
N ALA A 393 8.78 -30.47 19.43
CA ALA A 393 7.38 -30.53 19.82
C ALA A 393 6.91 -29.25 20.54
N LYS A 394 7.76 -28.66 21.40
CA LYS A 394 7.50 -27.37 22.06
C LYS A 394 7.36 -26.24 21.03
N PHE A 395 8.28 -26.16 20.07
CA PHE A 395 8.23 -25.12 19.03
C PHE A 395 7.00 -25.27 18.13
N ILE A 396 6.65 -26.50 17.73
CA ILE A 396 5.42 -26.77 16.98
C ILE A 396 4.19 -26.36 17.80
N GLN A 397 4.19 -26.62 19.10
CA GLN A 397 3.09 -26.18 19.96
C GLN A 397 2.94 -24.66 19.97
N GLN A 398 4.04 -23.90 20.05
CA GLN A 398 4.02 -22.43 19.96
C GLN A 398 3.44 -21.94 18.62
N LEU A 399 3.76 -22.63 17.51
CA LEU A 399 3.17 -22.31 16.20
C LEU A 399 1.66 -22.59 16.18
N LEU A 400 1.22 -23.71 16.77
CA LEU A 400 -0.19 -24.09 16.86
C LEU A 400 -0.99 -23.23 17.85
N ASP A 401 -0.34 -22.58 18.80
CA ASP A 401 -0.98 -21.58 19.66
C ASP A 401 -1.37 -20.31 18.90
N ASN A 402 -0.86 -20.11 17.67
CA ASN A 402 -1.29 -19.04 16.76
C ASN A 402 -2.50 -19.41 15.89
N VAL A 403 -3.08 -20.60 16.07
CA VAL A 403 -4.36 -20.92 15.42
C VAL A 403 -5.42 -19.94 15.92
N SER A 404 -6.20 -19.41 14.99
CA SER A 404 -7.34 -18.53 15.26
C SER A 404 -8.16 -19.02 16.47
N PRO A 405 -8.42 -18.18 17.48
CA PRO A 405 -9.23 -18.55 18.64
C PRO A 405 -10.62 -19.08 18.28
N ILE A 406 -11.18 -18.63 17.15
CA ILE A 406 -12.51 -19.04 16.68
C ILE A 406 -12.45 -20.43 16.03
N ASP A 407 -11.39 -20.71 15.28
CA ASP A 407 -11.26 -21.93 14.48
C ASP A 407 -10.58 -23.07 15.23
N ARG A 408 -10.01 -22.81 16.41
CA ARG A 408 -9.20 -23.77 17.19
C ARG A 408 -9.87 -25.12 17.41
N GLN A 409 -11.20 -25.15 17.55
CA GLN A 409 -11.97 -26.38 17.73
C GLN A 409 -12.20 -27.16 16.42
N MET A 410 -12.09 -26.50 15.27
CA MET A 410 -12.31 -27.10 13.95
C MET A 410 -11.01 -27.64 13.33
N VAL A 411 -9.85 -27.20 13.82
CA VAL A 411 -8.55 -27.63 13.33
C VAL A 411 -8.15 -28.98 13.94
N ASN A 412 -7.77 -29.93 13.09
CA ASN A 412 -7.19 -31.20 13.54
C ASN A 412 -5.73 -30.99 13.96
N MET A 413 -5.52 -30.87 15.28
CA MET A 413 -4.21 -30.58 15.86
C MET A 413 -3.16 -31.66 15.61
N ASP A 414 -3.56 -32.94 15.49
CA ASP A 414 -2.63 -34.04 15.21
C ASP A 414 -2.11 -33.97 13.77
N SER A 415 -3.01 -33.70 12.82
CA SER A 415 -2.64 -33.48 11.42
C SER A 415 -1.74 -32.25 11.28
N ALA A 416 -2.12 -31.14 11.92
CA ALA A 416 -1.36 -29.91 11.90
C ALA A 416 0.06 -30.09 12.47
N ARG A 417 0.18 -30.81 13.60
CA ARG A 417 1.48 -31.14 14.21
C ARG A 417 2.35 -31.95 13.26
N LYS A 418 1.79 -32.95 12.58
CA LYS A 418 2.52 -33.78 11.60
C LYS A 418 2.99 -32.96 10.40
N GLU A 419 2.13 -32.12 9.84
CA GLU A 419 2.48 -31.25 8.71
C GLU A 419 3.60 -30.26 9.08
N TRP A 420 3.56 -29.71 10.29
CA TRP A 420 4.63 -28.85 10.81
C TRP A 420 5.94 -29.58 10.99
N ASP A 421 5.93 -30.79 11.54
CA ASP A 421 7.13 -31.62 11.69
C ASP A 421 7.80 -31.87 10.32
N GLU A 422 7.02 -32.30 9.33
CA GLU A 422 7.50 -32.54 7.97
C GLU A 422 8.00 -31.26 7.26
N TRP A 423 7.34 -30.13 7.47
CA TRP A 423 7.75 -28.85 6.90
C TRP A 423 9.04 -28.33 7.55
N LEU A 424 9.14 -28.35 8.88
CA LEU A 424 10.31 -27.89 9.63
C LEU A 424 11.54 -28.75 9.35
N ALA A 425 11.37 -30.07 9.20
CA ALA A 425 12.47 -30.95 8.80
C ALA A 425 13.06 -30.57 7.44
N ARG A 426 12.21 -30.27 6.44
CA ARG A 426 12.66 -29.79 5.12
C ARG A 426 13.28 -28.39 5.21
N PHE A 427 12.70 -27.52 6.03
CA PHE A 427 13.15 -26.14 6.18
C PHE A 427 14.51 -26.06 6.86
N LYS A 428 14.77 -26.90 7.86
CA LYS A 428 16.10 -27.09 8.46
C LYS A 428 17.16 -27.38 7.38
N GLY A 429 16.92 -28.39 6.54
CA GLY A 429 17.85 -28.74 5.46
C GLY A 429 18.07 -27.59 4.48
N ARG A 430 17.05 -26.77 4.21
CA ARG A 430 17.19 -25.57 3.36
C ARG A 430 18.02 -24.47 4.02
N ILE A 431 17.91 -24.27 5.33
CA ILE A 431 18.74 -23.32 6.07
C ILE A 431 20.21 -23.77 6.03
N GLU A 432 20.49 -25.05 6.30
CA GLU A 432 21.84 -25.62 6.22
C GLU A 432 22.43 -25.46 4.80
N GLU A 433 21.63 -25.72 3.76
CA GLU A 433 22.01 -25.47 2.37
C GLU A 433 22.32 -23.99 2.12
N ASP A 434 21.53 -23.06 2.67
CA ASP A 434 21.76 -21.61 2.53
C ASP A 434 23.10 -21.18 3.14
N GLN A 435 23.43 -21.79 4.29
CA GLN A 435 24.59 -21.45 5.12
C GLN A 435 25.92 -21.97 4.56
N MET A 436 25.93 -23.11 3.86
CA MET A 436 27.13 -23.67 3.23
C MET A 436 27.81 -22.74 2.20
N PHE A 437 27.18 -21.62 1.84
CA PHE A 437 27.66 -20.67 0.84
C PHE A 437 27.73 -19.21 1.35
N CYS A 438 27.75 -18.98 2.67
CA CYS A 438 27.98 -17.66 3.24
C CYS A 438 29.33 -17.10 2.74
N LYS A 439 29.28 -16.23 1.73
CA LYS A 439 30.43 -15.48 1.26
C LYS A 439 30.51 -14.15 2.01
N ASP A 440 31.73 -13.69 2.30
CA ASP A 440 31.97 -12.35 2.81
C ASP A 440 31.61 -11.26 1.77
N ASP A 441 31.64 -10.00 2.17
CA ASP A 441 31.36 -8.85 1.26
C ASP A 441 32.34 -8.75 0.08
N ALA A 442 33.42 -9.54 0.09
CA ALA A 442 34.43 -9.65 -0.97
C ALA A 442 34.23 -10.90 -1.87
N GLY A 443 33.20 -11.72 -1.63
CA GLY A 443 32.86 -12.88 -2.46
C GLY A 443 33.67 -14.16 -2.17
N ASN A 444 34.48 -14.18 -1.11
CA ASN A 444 35.17 -15.38 -0.61
C ASN A 444 34.22 -16.17 0.28
N VAL A 445 34.31 -17.50 0.31
CA VAL A 445 33.60 -18.30 1.33
C VAL A 445 34.10 -17.79 2.68
N ALA A 446 33.22 -17.16 3.46
CA ALA A 446 33.57 -16.64 4.78
C ALA A 446 34.16 -17.81 5.56
N SER A 447 35.36 -17.61 6.13
CA SER A 447 35.98 -18.56 7.05
C SER A 447 34.91 -19.11 8.00
N ALA A 448 34.78 -20.43 8.07
CA ALA A 448 33.72 -21.18 8.74
C ALA A 448 33.10 -20.42 9.93
N VAL A 449 32.00 -19.71 9.68
CA VAL A 449 31.12 -19.21 10.73
C VAL A 449 30.52 -20.46 11.38
N SER A 450 30.51 -20.55 12.71
CA SER A 450 29.89 -21.69 13.39
C SER A 450 28.42 -21.79 12.99
N LEU A 451 27.84 -22.99 13.00
CA LEU A 451 26.41 -23.16 12.70
C LEU A 451 25.56 -22.26 13.60
N ASP A 452 25.92 -22.12 14.87
CA ASP A 452 25.22 -21.27 15.83
C ASP A 452 25.27 -19.79 15.45
N ASP A 453 26.44 -19.27 15.07
CA ASP A 453 26.58 -17.88 14.61
C ASP A 453 25.79 -17.62 13.32
N ALA A 454 25.70 -18.62 12.43
CA ALA A 454 24.90 -18.54 11.21
C ALA A 454 23.40 -18.52 11.50
N TYR A 455 22.94 -19.27 12.51
CA TYR A 455 21.56 -19.21 13.00
C TYR A 455 21.26 -17.87 13.65
N GLU A 456 22.15 -17.33 14.49
CA GLU A 456 22.00 -16.01 15.10
C GLU A 456 21.89 -14.90 14.04
N LEU A 457 22.72 -14.96 12.99
CA LEU A 457 22.65 -14.02 11.89
C LEU A 457 21.31 -14.13 11.14
N ARG A 458 20.83 -15.35 10.86
CA ARG A 458 19.51 -15.58 10.25
C ARG A 458 18.40 -14.98 11.10
N VAL A 459 18.38 -15.25 12.40
CA VAL A 459 17.38 -14.72 13.34
C VAL A 459 17.39 -13.20 13.26
N LYS A 460 18.57 -12.57 13.36
CA LYS A 460 18.73 -11.11 13.28
C LYS A 460 18.17 -10.53 11.97
N GLU A 461 18.42 -11.15 10.83
CA GLU A 461 17.93 -10.67 9.54
C GLU A 461 16.43 -10.93 9.35
N ALA A 462 15.92 -12.09 9.77
CA ALA A 462 14.49 -12.41 9.72
C ALA A 462 13.66 -11.52 10.66
N LYS A 463 14.21 -11.08 11.80
CA LYS A 463 13.53 -10.13 12.69
C LYS A 463 13.38 -8.74 12.07
N LYS A 464 14.30 -8.32 11.19
CA LYS A 464 14.21 -7.04 10.47
C LYS A 464 13.15 -7.05 9.36
N THR A 465 12.61 -8.22 9.02
CA THR A 465 11.66 -8.39 7.91
C THR A 465 10.31 -8.90 8.35
N ASN A 466 10.21 -9.51 9.53
CA ASN A 466 8.95 -9.96 10.08
C ASN A 466 8.50 -9.01 11.19
N PRO A 467 7.42 -8.24 10.99
CA PRO A 467 6.96 -7.30 12.00
C PRO A 467 6.50 -8.06 13.24
N ARG A 468 6.84 -7.53 14.42
CA ARG A 468 6.27 -7.93 15.71
C ARG A 468 4.96 -7.19 15.98
N PHE A 469 4.90 -5.91 15.61
CA PHE A 469 3.67 -5.12 15.68
C PHE A 469 3.05 -4.98 14.29
N VAL A 470 1.75 -5.24 14.20
CA VAL A 470 0.93 -5.06 13.00
C VAL A 470 -0.24 -4.17 13.37
N LEU A 471 -0.56 -3.20 12.51
CA LEU A 471 -1.68 -2.29 12.72
C LEU A 471 -3.02 -2.99 12.43
N ARG A 472 -3.39 -3.93 13.31
CA ARG A 472 -4.61 -4.72 13.22
C ARG A 472 -5.85 -3.87 13.43
N GLN A 473 -6.98 -4.38 12.97
CA GLN A 473 -8.24 -3.64 12.91
C GLN A 473 -8.77 -3.36 14.32
N TRP A 474 -8.63 -4.32 15.24
CA TRP A 474 -9.02 -4.11 16.63
C TRP A 474 -8.21 -3.02 17.32
N VAL A 475 -6.90 -2.90 17.03
CA VAL A 475 -6.04 -1.82 17.56
C VAL A 475 -6.52 -0.48 17.05
N LEU A 476 -6.83 -0.37 15.75
CA LEU A 476 -7.39 0.84 15.15
C LEU A 476 -8.70 1.25 15.81
N GLU A 477 -9.66 0.34 15.93
CA GLU A 477 -10.97 0.64 16.51
C GLU A 477 -10.87 1.01 18.00
N GLU A 478 -9.98 0.36 18.75
CA GLU A 478 -9.72 0.74 20.14
C GLU A 478 -9.15 2.16 20.25
N ILE A 479 -8.12 2.48 19.48
CA ILE A 479 -7.48 3.80 19.52
C ILE A 479 -8.45 4.89 19.08
N ILE A 480 -9.22 4.64 18.01
CA ILE A 480 -10.26 5.58 17.55
C ILE A 480 -11.26 5.84 18.68
N LYS A 481 -11.80 4.79 19.29
CA LYS A 481 -12.77 4.91 20.41
C LYS A 481 -12.18 5.66 21.60
N ARG A 482 -10.91 5.43 21.94
CA ARG A 482 -10.23 6.13 23.03
C ARG A 482 -9.98 7.61 22.71
N VAL A 483 -9.58 7.95 21.48
CA VAL A 483 -9.42 9.36 21.06
C VAL A 483 -10.76 10.09 20.99
N GLU A 484 -11.83 9.42 20.55
CA GLU A 484 -13.18 10.00 20.52
C GLU A 484 -13.75 10.26 21.93
N SER A 485 -13.42 9.41 22.91
CA SER A 485 -13.97 9.49 24.28
C SER A 485 -13.13 10.35 25.24
N ASP A 486 -11.81 10.29 25.16
CA ASP A 486 -10.87 11.05 25.99
C ASP A 486 -9.71 11.54 25.11
N PRO A 487 -9.84 12.70 24.44
CA PRO A 487 -8.84 13.20 23.51
C PRO A 487 -7.44 13.37 24.12
N GLU A 488 -7.35 13.73 25.41
CA GLU A 488 -6.08 13.97 26.09
C GLU A 488 -5.30 12.67 26.32
N LYS A 489 -5.97 11.61 26.83
CA LYS A 489 -5.33 10.30 26.97
C LYS A 489 -5.18 9.60 25.63
N GLY A 490 -6.17 9.71 24.77
CA GLY A 490 -6.19 9.12 23.43
C GLY A 490 -5.02 9.61 22.59
N LYS A 491 -4.63 10.89 22.69
CA LYS A 491 -3.45 11.42 21.99
C LYS A 491 -2.15 10.71 22.36
N ARG A 492 -1.97 10.36 23.65
CA ARG A 492 -0.76 9.64 24.11
C ARG A 492 -0.70 8.23 23.54
N GLN A 493 -1.84 7.54 23.52
CA GLN A 493 -1.93 6.19 22.99
C GLN A 493 -1.85 6.15 21.46
N LEU A 494 -2.45 7.13 20.78
CA LEU A 494 -2.27 7.34 19.35
C LEU A 494 -0.79 7.55 19.00
N ALA A 495 -0.07 8.36 19.79
CA ALA A 495 1.37 8.55 19.61
C ALA A 495 2.18 7.28 19.87
N LYS A 496 1.79 6.47 20.88
CA LYS A 496 2.41 5.16 21.16
C LYS A 496 2.21 4.19 20.00
N VAL A 497 0.98 4.03 19.52
CA VAL A 497 0.67 3.16 18.38
C VAL A 497 1.32 3.65 17.10
N MET A 498 1.41 4.97 16.90
CA MET A 498 2.18 5.55 15.79
C MET A 498 3.66 5.17 15.88
N HIS A 499 4.28 5.25 17.05
CA HIS A 499 5.67 4.81 17.24
C HIS A 499 5.85 3.32 16.92
N MET A 500 4.95 2.46 17.41
CA MET A 500 4.98 1.04 17.11
C MET A 500 4.77 0.77 15.61
N ALA A 501 3.87 1.51 14.95
CA ALA A 501 3.63 1.42 13.50
C ALA A 501 4.85 1.85 12.67
N CYS A 502 5.59 2.87 13.12
CA CYS A 502 6.83 3.34 12.49
C CYS A 502 8.02 2.40 12.74
N SER A 503 7.97 1.58 13.79
CA SER A 503 9.05 0.66 14.19
C SER A 503 8.50 -0.75 14.41
N PRO A 504 7.86 -1.37 13.40
CA PRO A 504 7.06 -2.58 13.60
C PRO A 504 7.91 -3.82 13.87
N PHE A 505 9.21 -3.78 13.59
CA PHE A 505 10.16 -4.90 13.73
C PHE A 505 10.80 -5.01 15.12
N GLU A 506 10.71 -3.96 15.93
CA GLU A 506 11.27 -3.89 17.28
C GLU A 506 10.66 -4.96 18.20
N ALA A 507 11.41 -5.32 19.25
CA ALA A 507 11.05 -6.36 20.21
C ALA A 507 10.00 -5.89 21.24
N TRP A 508 8.88 -5.35 20.75
CA TRP A 508 7.80 -4.79 21.57
C TRP A 508 7.22 -5.80 22.58
N GLY A 509 6.91 -5.30 23.79
CA GLY A 509 6.28 -6.09 24.84
C GLY A 509 7.17 -7.19 25.42
N ALA A 510 8.47 -6.92 25.55
CA ALA A 510 9.48 -7.86 26.06
C ALA A 510 9.41 -9.24 25.37
N GLU A 511 9.47 -9.24 24.04
CA GLU A 511 9.36 -10.44 23.20
C GLU A 511 10.27 -11.60 23.66
N TRP A 512 11.44 -11.30 24.22
CA TRP A 512 12.40 -12.30 24.71
C TRP A 512 11.90 -13.07 25.94
N GLU A 513 11.11 -12.45 26.82
CA GLU A 513 10.53 -13.13 27.98
C GLU A 513 9.37 -14.04 27.56
N GLU A 514 8.58 -13.66 26.55
CA GLU A 514 7.51 -14.51 25.97
C GLU A 514 8.08 -15.80 25.36
N MET A 515 9.32 -15.75 24.88
CA MET A 515 10.03 -16.90 24.32
C MET A 515 10.76 -17.77 25.37
N SER A 516 10.75 -17.36 26.65
CA SER A 516 11.42 -18.08 27.75
C SER A 516 10.46 -19.06 28.46
N GLU A 517 10.98 -20.16 29.02
CA GLU A 517 10.16 -21.23 29.64
C GLU A 517 9.34 -20.76 30.86
N ASP A 518 9.73 -19.64 31.50
CA ASP A 518 9.11 -19.09 32.71
C ASP A 518 8.27 -17.81 32.45
N GLY A 519 8.04 -17.45 31.18
CA GLY A 519 7.48 -16.17 30.74
C GLY A 519 5.99 -15.95 31.01
N ASN A 520 5.54 -15.99 32.27
CA ASN A 520 4.13 -15.73 32.65
C ASN A 520 3.71 -14.24 32.55
N GLY A 521 4.66 -13.35 32.26
CA GLY A 521 4.43 -11.90 32.11
C GLY A 521 4.15 -11.16 33.42
N GLU A 522 4.30 -11.80 34.59
CA GLU A 522 4.01 -11.17 35.89
C GLU A 522 4.98 -10.02 36.20
N GLY A 523 6.25 -10.15 35.79
CA GLY A 523 7.31 -9.15 36.00
C GLY A 523 7.29 -7.94 35.06
N LEU A 524 6.43 -7.94 34.02
CA LEU A 524 6.41 -6.88 33.02
C LEU A 524 5.85 -5.57 33.57
N SER A 525 6.44 -4.46 33.13
CA SER A 525 5.88 -3.14 33.37
C SER A 525 4.48 -2.99 32.72
N VAL A 526 3.72 -1.99 33.17
CA VAL A 526 2.40 -1.69 32.59
C VAL A 526 2.51 -1.38 31.09
N GLU A 527 3.59 -0.71 30.68
CA GLU A 527 3.85 -0.36 29.28
C GLU A 527 4.14 -1.60 28.43
N GLU A 528 5.01 -2.50 28.90
CA GLU A 528 5.32 -3.75 28.18
C GLU A 528 4.11 -4.68 28.07
N LYS A 529 3.25 -4.72 29.10
CA LYS A 529 1.98 -5.47 29.05
C LYS A 529 1.04 -4.90 27.98
N GLU A 530 0.96 -3.58 27.87
CA GLU A 530 0.12 -2.92 26.85
C GLU A 530 0.68 -3.12 25.44
N GLU A 531 1.99 -2.97 25.25
CA GLU A 531 2.67 -3.26 23.97
C GLU A 531 2.48 -4.72 23.54
N ARG A 532 2.66 -5.66 24.47
CA ARG A 532 2.46 -7.10 24.20
C ARG A 532 1.03 -7.37 23.75
N ARG A 533 0.05 -6.75 24.40
CA ARG A 533 -1.36 -6.85 23.98
C ARG A 533 -1.58 -6.31 22.57
N TYR A 534 -0.97 -5.18 22.21
CA TYR A 534 -1.05 -4.61 20.85
C TYR A 534 -0.40 -5.47 19.77
N CYS A 535 0.53 -6.35 20.13
CA CYS A 535 1.12 -7.33 19.21
C CYS A 535 0.26 -8.58 19.01
N ASP A 536 -0.75 -8.80 19.85
CA ASP A 536 -1.58 -10.01 19.80
C ASP A 536 -2.69 -9.90 18.74
N ILE A 537 -3.28 -11.05 18.41
CA ILE A 537 -4.33 -11.17 17.38
C ILE A 537 -5.62 -10.45 17.79
N GLY A 538 -5.83 -10.23 19.10
CA GLY A 538 -7.00 -9.56 19.66
C GLY A 538 -8.18 -10.51 19.90
N GLU A 539 -9.35 -9.94 20.22
CA GLU A 539 -10.56 -10.72 20.44
C GLU A 539 -11.09 -11.33 19.14
N GLY A 540 -11.57 -12.58 19.19
CA GLY A 540 -12.13 -13.27 18.02
C GLY A 540 -13.28 -12.52 17.36
N SER A 541 -14.05 -11.73 18.11
CA SER A 541 -15.14 -10.88 17.58
C SER A 541 -14.68 -9.86 16.53
N MET A 542 -13.39 -9.50 16.54
CA MET A 542 -12.79 -8.52 15.63
C MET A 542 -11.99 -9.18 14.50
N LEU A 543 -11.87 -10.51 14.46
CA LEU A 543 -11.15 -11.20 13.38
C LEU A 543 -11.92 -11.08 12.08
N GLY A 544 -11.25 -10.52 11.08
CA GLY A 544 -11.85 -10.23 9.78
C GLY A 544 -12.94 -9.16 9.82
N PHE A 545 -12.85 -8.27 10.79
CA PHE A 545 -13.72 -7.09 10.86
C PHE A 545 -13.62 -6.25 9.59
N GLN A 546 -14.74 -6.12 8.89
CA GLN A 546 -14.85 -5.31 7.68
C GLN A 546 -15.20 -3.87 8.05
N CYS A 547 -14.30 -2.95 7.72
CA CYS A 547 -14.48 -1.56 8.10
C CYS A 547 -15.36 -0.80 7.10
N SER A 548 -16.04 0.26 7.57
CA SER A 548 -16.79 1.14 6.68
C SER A 548 -15.94 2.15 5.93
N CYS A 549 -16.20 2.26 4.62
CA CYS A 549 -15.70 3.31 3.73
C CYS A 549 -16.21 4.71 4.10
N SER A 550 -17.20 4.83 5.00
CA SER A 550 -17.80 6.12 5.34
C SER A 550 -16.77 7.07 5.88
N SER A 551 -16.38 7.96 4.97
CA SER A 551 -15.40 9.00 5.12
C SER A 551 -16.09 10.28 4.72
#